data_AF-A0AAF3FHA2-F1
#
_entry.id   AF-A0AAF3FHA2-F1
#
_cell.length_a   1.000
_cell.length_b   1.000
_cell.length_c   1.000
_cell.angle_alpha   90.00
_cell.angle_beta   90.00
_cell.angle_gamma   90.00
#
_symmetry.space_group_name_H-M   'P 1'
#
loop_
_entity.id
_entity.type
_entity.pdbx_description
1 polymer ?
#
loop_
_entity_poly.entity_id
_entity_poly.type
_entity_poly.pdbx_seq_one_letter_code
_entity_poly.pdbx_strand_id
1 'polypeptide(L)'
;MYYCFISEYRMVKVEDLPFSVLVLKVELLTETLGSEKEFSLIIGEALRTVLGNCGPSFEIIDFNDHTQKGKVIVERKDLNTVWAALSIYGKTTAGRKIAFHINEITANAHKEPLYS
;
A
#
# COMPACT_ATOMS: atom_id res chain seq x y z
N MET A 1 -23.10 52.01 14.26
CA MET A 1 -23.01 51.50 12.88
C MET A 1 -22.01 50.35 12.92
N TYR A 2 -22.47 49.10 13.04
CA TYR A 2 -21.60 47.94 13.19
C TYR A 2 -21.44 47.27 11.82
N TYR A 3 -20.20 47.20 11.34
CA TYR A 3 -19.82 46.42 10.17
C TYR A 3 -19.97 44.93 10.50
N CYS A 4 -20.75 44.20 9.69
CA CYS A 4 -20.75 42.75 9.70
C CYS A 4 -20.09 42.27 8.41
N PHE A 5 -18.81 41.90 8.51
CA PHE A 5 -18.13 41.16 7.45
C PHE A 5 -18.65 39.72 7.47
N ILE A 6 -19.45 39.35 6.48
CA ILE A 6 -19.86 37.97 6.27
C ILE A 6 -18.69 37.26 5.59
N SER A 7 -17.88 36.54 6.38
CA SER A 7 -16.85 35.66 5.85
C SER A 7 -17.54 34.45 5.20
N GLU A 8 -17.42 34.32 3.89
CA GLU A 8 -17.89 33.15 3.14
C GLU A 8 -17.01 31.95 3.46
N TYR A 9 -17.48 31.05 4.34
CA TYR A 9 -16.80 29.79 4.60
C TYR A 9 -17.12 28.80 3.46
N ARG A 10 -16.13 28.47 2.63
CA ARG A 10 -16.24 27.40 1.64
C ARG A 10 -16.06 26.04 2.33
N MET A 11 -17.15 25.31 2.54
CA MET A 11 -17.12 23.92 2.98
C MET A 11 -16.63 23.03 1.84
N VAL A 12 -15.41 22.51 1.94
CA VAL A 12 -14.91 21.47 1.04
C VAL A 12 -15.25 20.13 1.66
N LYS A 13 -16.05 19.30 0.97
CA LYS A 13 -16.21 17.89 1.35
C LYS A 13 -14.86 17.20 1.16
N VAL A 14 -14.20 16.88 2.26
CA VAL A 14 -13.09 15.94 2.25
C VAL A 14 -13.72 14.56 2.27
N GLU A 15 -13.74 13.89 1.13
CA GLU A 15 -14.12 12.48 1.08
C GLU A 15 -13.02 11.67 1.77
N ASP A 16 -13.35 11.13 2.94
CA ASP A 16 -12.44 10.24 3.65
C ASP A 16 -12.58 8.83 3.08
N LEU A 17 -11.73 8.53 2.09
CA LEU A 17 -11.73 7.24 1.45
C LEU A 17 -11.12 6.20 2.39
N PRO A 18 -11.82 5.08 2.68
CA PRO A 18 -11.39 4.15 3.72
C PRO A 18 -10.14 3.36 3.34
N PHE A 19 -9.79 3.31 2.05
CA PHE A 19 -8.67 2.52 1.54
C PHE A 19 -7.69 3.38 0.73
N SER A 20 -6.44 2.91 0.68
CA SER A 20 -5.38 3.48 -0.13
C SER A 20 -4.69 2.36 -0.90
N VAL A 21 -4.25 2.67 -2.12
CA VAL A 21 -3.56 1.75 -3.01
C VAL A 21 -2.11 2.19 -3.14
N LEU A 22 -1.18 1.29 -2.86
CA LEU A 22 0.25 1.49 -3.09
C LEU A 22 0.65 0.73 -4.36
N VAL A 23 1.19 1.43 -5.35
CA VAL A 23 1.83 0.80 -6.51
C VAL A 23 3.28 0.53 -6.14
N LEU A 24 3.61 -0.74 -5.98
CA LEU A 24 4.93 -1.20 -5.55
C LEU A 24 5.68 -1.83 -6.71
N LYS A 25 6.99 -1.62 -6.77
CA LYS A 25 7.93 -2.47 -7.50
C LYS A 25 8.77 -3.23 -6.49
N VAL A 26 8.92 -4.53 -6.68
CA VAL A 26 9.82 -5.36 -5.88
C VAL A 26 11.09 -5.66 -6.67
N GLU A 27 12.22 -5.63 -5.98
CA GLU A 27 13.52 -6.00 -6.55
C GLU A 27 14.23 -6.97 -5.60
N LEU A 28 14.64 -8.12 -6.14
CA LEU A 28 15.51 -9.06 -5.44
C LEU A 28 16.87 -9.09 -6.14
N LEU A 29 17.93 -9.33 -5.38
CA LEU A 29 19.30 -9.23 -5.89
C LEU A 29 19.65 -10.29 -6.95
N THR A 30 19.05 -11.47 -6.89
CA THR A 30 19.48 -12.64 -7.67
C THR A 30 18.40 -13.26 -8.55
N GLU A 31 17.14 -12.90 -8.34
CA GLU A 31 16.00 -13.53 -9.00
C GLU A 31 14.80 -12.59 -9.08
N THR A 32 13.73 -13.05 -9.72
CA THR A 32 12.45 -12.34 -9.83
C THR A 32 11.35 -13.19 -9.22
N LEU A 33 10.29 -12.57 -8.73
CA LEU A 33 9.11 -13.31 -8.30
C LEU A 33 8.37 -13.84 -9.50
N GLY A 34 7.96 -15.11 -9.44
CA GLY A 34 7.29 -15.80 -10.55
C GLY A 34 5.77 -15.71 -10.51
N SER A 35 5.17 -15.19 -9.43
CA SER A 35 3.72 -15.11 -9.32
C SER A 35 3.22 -14.06 -8.34
N GLU A 36 1.96 -13.66 -8.50
CA GLU A 36 1.25 -12.82 -7.54
C GLU A 36 1.19 -13.45 -6.14
N LYS A 37 1.09 -14.79 -6.06
CA LYS A 37 1.10 -15.52 -4.80
C LYS A 37 2.43 -15.34 -4.05
N GLU A 38 3.56 -15.42 -4.75
CA GLU A 38 4.88 -15.15 -4.16
C GLU A 38 5.01 -13.71 -3.70
N PHE A 39 4.53 -12.76 -4.50
CA PHE A 39 4.48 -11.35 -4.13
C PHE A 39 3.65 -11.14 -2.85
N SER A 40 2.48 -11.77 -2.75
CA SER A 40 1.63 -11.75 -1.55
C SER A 40 2.27 -12.35 -0.31
N LEU A 41 2.95 -13.50 -0.47
CA LEU A 41 3.69 -14.12 0.62
C LEU A 41 4.77 -13.19 1.15
N ILE A 42 5.51 -12.52 0.25
CA ILE A 42 6.60 -11.62 0.60
C ILE A 42 6.11 -10.33 1.27
N ILE A 43 5.02 -9.73 0.78
CA ILE A 43 4.39 -8.57 1.43
C ILE A 43 3.90 -8.97 2.82
N GLY A 44 3.19 -10.10 2.93
CA GLY A 44 2.71 -10.60 4.22
C GLY A 44 3.85 -10.93 5.18
N GLU A 45 4.96 -11.46 4.66
CA GLU A 45 6.19 -11.72 5.41
C GLU A 45 6.79 -10.41 5.93
N ALA A 46 6.95 -9.40 5.07
CA ALA A 46 7.46 -8.08 5.44
C ALA A 46 6.65 -7.46 6.59
N LEU A 47 5.32 -7.45 6.44
CA LEU A 47 4.41 -6.90 7.43
C LEU A 47 4.46 -7.69 8.74
N ARG A 48 4.46 -9.03 8.70
CA ARG A 48 4.55 -9.85 9.92
C ARG A 48 5.89 -9.70 10.62
N THR A 49 6.99 -9.60 9.88
CA THR A 49 8.33 -9.46 10.45
C THR A 49 8.50 -8.12 11.15
N VAL A 50 7.97 -7.03 10.59
CA VAL A 50 8.15 -5.69 11.17
C VAL A 50 7.05 -5.33 12.18
N LEU A 51 5.79 -5.68 11.91
CA LEU A 51 4.62 -5.27 12.70
C LEU A 51 4.08 -6.38 13.61
N GLY A 52 4.57 -7.61 13.47
CA GLY A 52 4.09 -8.77 14.21
C GLY A 52 2.82 -9.40 13.62
N ASN A 53 2.26 -10.36 14.35
CA ASN A 53 1.17 -11.22 13.86
C ASN A 53 -0.20 -10.51 13.76
N CYS A 54 -0.35 -9.35 14.41
CA CYS A 54 -1.56 -8.51 14.35
C CYS A 54 -1.40 -7.33 13.38
N GLY A 55 -0.57 -7.48 12.35
CA GLY A 55 -0.37 -6.48 11.32
C GLY A 55 -1.65 -6.14 10.54
N PRO A 56 -1.68 -4.98 9.87
CA PRO A 56 -2.83 -4.54 9.10
C PRO A 56 -3.17 -5.51 7.97
N SER A 57 -4.47 -5.58 7.66
CA SER A 57 -4.97 -6.38 6.54
C SER A 57 -4.63 -5.70 5.22
N PHE A 58 -4.32 -6.50 4.21
CA PHE A 58 -4.00 -6.00 2.87
C PHE A 58 -4.58 -6.94 1.81
N GLU A 59 -4.76 -6.39 0.62
CA GLU A 59 -5.14 -7.12 -0.59
C GLU A 59 -4.16 -6.78 -1.71
N ILE A 60 -3.90 -7.74 -2.59
CA ILE A 60 -3.01 -7.57 -3.75
C ILE A 60 -3.83 -7.72 -5.01
N ILE A 61 -3.55 -6.83 -5.96
CA ILE A 61 -4.12 -6.87 -7.30
C ILE A 61 -3.05 -6.51 -8.34
N ASP A 62 -3.27 -6.93 -9.58
CA ASP A 62 -2.49 -6.55 -10.77
C ASP A 62 -0.98 -6.77 -10.63
N PHE A 63 -0.54 -7.87 -10.02
CA PHE A 63 0.89 -8.18 -10.02
C PHE A 63 1.33 -8.63 -11.43
N ASN A 64 2.38 -7.99 -11.93
CA ASN A 64 3.01 -8.29 -13.21
C ASN A 64 4.45 -8.76 -12.96
N ASP A 65 4.70 -10.03 -13.26
CA ASP A 65 5.98 -10.71 -13.09
C ASP A 65 7.09 -10.17 -13.99
N HIS A 66 6.78 -9.70 -15.20
CA HIS A 66 7.78 -9.10 -16.08
C HIS A 66 8.32 -7.77 -15.55
N THR A 67 7.44 -6.94 -14.98
CA THR A 67 7.81 -5.62 -14.44
C THR A 67 8.15 -5.64 -12.96
N GLN A 68 7.85 -6.75 -12.28
CA GLN A 68 7.91 -6.90 -10.83
C GLN A 68 7.11 -5.82 -10.09
N LYS A 69 5.99 -5.38 -10.68
CA LYS A 69 5.10 -4.37 -10.10
C LYS A 69 3.79 -4.99 -9.68
N GLY A 70 3.22 -4.52 -8.58
CA GLY A 70 1.89 -4.91 -8.12
C GLY A 70 1.26 -3.80 -7.28
N LYS A 71 -0.04 -3.90 -7.05
CA LYS A 71 -0.77 -2.96 -6.21
C LYS A 71 -1.11 -3.62 -4.88
N VAL A 72 -0.94 -2.87 -3.80
CA VAL A 72 -1.32 -3.29 -2.44
C VAL A 72 -2.38 -2.34 -1.92
N ILE A 73 -3.55 -2.89 -1.62
CA ILE A 73 -4.69 -2.15 -1.06
C ILE A 73 -4.66 -2.32 0.46
N VAL A 74 -4.74 -1.21 1.19
CA VAL A 74 -4.74 -1.18 2.66
C VAL A 74 -5.76 -0.20 3.18
N GLU A 75 -6.15 -0.33 4.45
CA GLU A 75 -6.91 0.72 5.11
C GLU A 75 -6.09 2.01 5.18
N ARG A 76 -6.72 3.15 4.92
CA ARG A 76 -6.04 4.45 4.87
C ARG A 76 -5.33 4.78 6.18
N LYS A 77 -5.91 4.37 7.31
CA LYS A 77 -5.32 4.55 8.65
C LYS A 77 -3.98 3.81 8.82
N ASP A 78 -3.78 2.71 8.08
CA ASP A 78 -2.63 1.82 8.19
C ASP A 78 -1.57 2.09 7.11
N LEU A 79 -1.85 2.98 6.15
CA LEU A 79 -0.98 3.30 5.02
C LEU A 79 0.47 3.60 5.44
N ASN A 80 0.65 4.50 6.41
CA ASN A 80 1.98 4.90 6.86
C ASN A 80 2.72 3.74 7.54
N THR A 81 2.00 2.92 8.30
CA THR A 81 2.56 1.76 8.99
C THR A 81 3.01 0.69 7.99
N VAL A 82 2.19 0.43 6.96
CA VAL A 82 2.52 -0.49 5.87
C VAL A 82 3.72 0.02 5.07
N TRP A 83 3.73 1.30 4.70
CA TRP A 83 4.87 1.91 4.02
C TRP A 83 6.14 1.72 4.84
N ALA A 84 6.15 2.14 6.11
CA ALA A 84 7.32 2.03 6.96
C ALA A 84 7.83 0.58 7.05
N ALA A 85 6.93 -0.39 7.22
CA ALA A 85 7.29 -1.81 7.26
C ALA A 85 7.98 -2.28 5.97
N LEU A 86 7.43 -1.94 4.81
CA LEU A 86 8.01 -2.29 3.51
C LEU A 86 9.35 -1.61 3.26
N SER A 87 9.53 -0.37 3.71
CA SER A 87 10.81 0.35 3.58
C SER A 87 11.90 -0.18 4.49
N ILE A 88 11.55 -0.74 5.66
CA ILE A 88 12.52 -1.30 6.62
C ILE A 88 12.88 -2.75 6.25
N TYR A 89 11.97 -3.49 5.62
CA TYR A 89 12.16 -4.89 5.30
C TYR A 89 13.13 -5.08 4.11
N GLY A 90 14.42 -5.29 4.44
CA GLY A 90 15.50 -5.42 3.45
C GLY A 90 15.98 -6.86 3.19
N LYS A 91 15.46 -7.86 3.91
CA LYS A 91 15.91 -9.25 3.79
C LYS A 91 14.78 -10.23 4.08
N THR A 92 14.58 -11.21 3.19
CA THR A 92 13.63 -12.29 3.41
C THR A 92 14.08 -13.25 4.50
N THR A 93 13.15 -13.98 5.10
CA THR A 93 13.39 -15.08 6.05
C THR A 93 14.30 -16.14 5.45
N ALA A 94 14.16 -16.42 4.14
CA ALA A 94 15.07 -17.28 3.38
C ALA A 94 16.48 -16.67 3.15
N GLY A 95 16.72 -15.45 3.61
CA GLY A 95 18.02 -14.78 3.56
C GLY A 95 18.30 -13.92 2.34
N ARG A 96 17.34 -13.75 1.43
CA ARG A 96 17.51 -13.00 0.18
C ARG A 96 17.41 -11.51 0.42
N LYS A 97 18.27 -10.71 -0.21
CA LYS A 97 18.18 -9.24 -0.17
C LYS A 97 17.05 -8.77 -1.08
N ILE A 98 16.20 -7.90 -0.55
CA ILE A 98 14.99 -7.41 -1.21
C ILE A 98 14.85 -5.91 -0.98
N ALA A 99 14.27 -5.21 -1.95
CA ALA A 99 13.89 -3.81 -1.85
C ALA A 99 12.47 -3.60 -2.39
N PHE A 100 11.71 -2.75 -1.71
CA PHE A 100 10.40 -2.28 -2.16
C PHE A 100 10.50 -0.82 -2.58
N HIS A 101 10.09 -0.54 -3.80
CA HIS A 101 10.01 0.81 -4.33
C HIS A 101 8.53 1.20 -4.43
N ILE A 102 8.14 2.24 -3.72
CA ILE A 102 6.79 2.81 -3.84
C ILE A 102 6.83 3.81 -4.98
N ASN A 103 6.11 3.50 -6.05
CA ASN A 103 6.05 4.35 -7.24
C ASN A 103 4.91 5.35 -7.16
N GLU A 104 3.78 4.94 -6.61
CA GLU A 104 2.56 5.75 -6.54
C GLU A 104 1.72 5.35 -5.33
N ILE A 105 1.01 6.33 -4.77
CA ILE A 105 -0.01 6.11 -3.73
C ILE A 105 -1.29 6.80 -4.19
N THR A 106 -2.38 6.05 -4.30
CA THR A 106 -3.68 6.56 -4.73
C THR A 106 -4.72 6.32 -3.65
N ALA A 107 -5.49 7.34 -3.27
CA ALA A 107 -6.67 7.17 -2.43
C ALA A 107 -7.85 6.83 -3.34
N ASN A 108 -8.29 5.57 -3.36
CA ASN A 108 -9.35 5.10 -4.26
C ASN A 108 -10.72 5.14 -3.60
N ALA A 109 -11.70 5.66 -4.34
CA ALA A 109 -13.01 6.00 -3.82
C ALA A 109 -13.96 4.81 -3.61
N HIS A 110 -13.65 3.63 -4.17
CA HIS A 110 -14.52 2.47 -4.04
C HIS A 110 -13.71 1.17 -4.03
N LYS A 111 -14.06 0.29 -3.10
CA LYS A 111 -13.80 -1.14 -3.21
C LYS A 111 -14.77 -1.65 -4.28
N GLU A 112 -14.44 -1.50 -5.56
CA GLU A 112 -15.24 -2.15 -6.60
C GLU A 112 -15.12 -3.67 -6.40
N PRO A 113 -16.24 -4.41 -6.30
CA PRO A 113 -16.19 -5.86 -6.19
C PRO A 113 -15.72 -6.41 -7.53
N LEU A 114 -14.55 -7.05 -7.55
CA LEU A 114 -14.07 -7.85 -8.67
C LEU A 114 -14.92 -9.12 -8.81
N TYR A 115 -16.13 -8.98 -9.36
CA TYR A 115 -16.89 -10.08 -9.95
C TYR A 115 -17.75 -9.54 -11.11
N SER A 116 -17.34 -9.85 -12.34
CA SER A 116 -18.22 -10.06 -13.49
C SER A 116 -17.66 -11.16 -14.36
#